data_AF-A0A7C9VFN9-F1
#
_entry.id   AF-A0A7C9VFN9-F1
#
_cell.length_a   1.000
_cell.length_b   1.000
_cell.length_c   1.000
_cell.angle_alpha   90.00
_cell.angle_beta   90.00
_cell.angle_gamma   90.00
#
_symmetry.space_group_name_H-M   'P 1'
#
loop_
_entity.id
_entity.type
_entity.pdbx_description
1 polymer ?
#
loop_
_entity_poly.entity_id
_entity_poly.type
_entity_poly.pdbx_seq_one_letter_code
_entity_poly.pdbx_strand_id
1 'polypeptide(L)'
;MTTKKSEKKSRATVGSEKVSEPVDPVAGKSVAEIFGEIVWLMSQDKEARELSIKDLEWLVMPPILLKQFYIKYAPVPGGRTVKGELVRSVADNRNLALQPVAVELYAMCSDMVAAGLNARPQSKSKLIPSDWRSGNKKMIIYRTQLAQNLSTKT
;
A
#
# COMPACT_ATOMS: atom_id res chain seq x y z
N MET A 1 -61.07 -10.24 -38.28
CA MET A 1 -60.14 -9.72 -39.32
C MET A 1 -59.62 -8.38 -38.81
N THR A 2 -58.34 -8.04 -38.65
CA THR A 2 -57.04 -8.69 -38.93
C THR A 2 -55.98 -7.82 -38.24
N THR A 3 -54.95 -8.47 -37.74
CA THR A 3 -53.74 -8.02 -37.05
C THR A 3 -52.97 -6.88 -37.73
N LYS A 4 -52.28 -6.02 -36.97
CA LYS A 4 -50.87 -5.64 -37.27
C LYS A 4 -50.11 -5.12 -36.03
N LYS A 5 -48.98 -5.79 -35.80
CA LYS A 5 -47.93 -5.59 -34.80
C LYS A 5 -46.87 -4.63 -35.36
N SER A 6 -46.31 -3.72 -34.55
CA SER A 6 -44.95 -3.21 -34.75
C SER A 6 -44.33 -2.69 -33.45
N GLU A 7 -43.33 -3.44 -32.98
CA GLU A 7 -42.29 -3.06 -32.02
C GLU A 7 -41.47 -1.84 -32.47
N LYS A 8 -41.13 -0.95 -31.52
CA LYS A 8 -39.80 -0.28 -31.44
C LYS A 8 -39.66 0.40 -30.06
N LYS A 9 -39.03 -0.26 -29.09
CA LYS A 9 -37.58 -0.21 -28.77
C LYS A 9 -37.17 1.07 -28.00
N SER A 10 -37.16 0.91 -26.67
CA SER A 10 -36.13 1.33 -25.72
C SER A 10 -35.48 2.72 -25.84
N ARG A 11 -35.55 3.49 -24.75
CA ARG A 11 -34.33 3.99 -24.09
C ARG A 11 -34.63 4.27 -22.62
N ALA A 12 -34.48 3.24 -21.80
CA ALA A 12 -34.26 3.43 -20.37
C ALA A 12 -32.94 4.20 -20.23
N THR A 13 -33.00 5.36 -19.58
CA THR A 13 -31.84 6.14 -19.18
C THR A 13 -31.09 5.31 -18.15
N VAL A 14 -30.04 4.63 -18.60
CA VAL A 14 -29.08 3.90 -17.78
C VAL A 14 -28.45 4.91 -16.82
N GLY A 15 -28.68 4.69 -15.53
CA GLY A 15 -27.95 5.37 -14.46
C GLY A 15 -26.47 5.16 -14.67
N SER A 16 -25.72 6.25 -14.68
CA SER A 16 -24.27 6.26 -14.77
C SER A 16 -23.70 5.49 -13.58
N GLU A 17 -23.31 4.24 -13.80
CA GLU A 17 -22.46 3.48 -12.90
C GLU A 17 -21.12 4.24 -12.81
N LYS A 18 -20.96 5.03 -11.74
CA LYS A 18 -19.67 5.62 -11.42
C LYS A 18 -18.71 4.46 -11.20
N VAL A 19 -17.81 4.24 -12.15
CA VAL A 19 -16.62 3.42 -11.97
C VAL A 19 -15.88 4.02 -10.78
N SER A 20 -16.06 3.41 -9.60
CA SER A 20 -15.38 3.82 -8.39
C SER A 20 -13.90 3.56 -8.63
N GLU A 21 -13.09 4.61 -8.71
CA GLU A 21 -11.64 4.50 -8.72
C GLU A 21 -11.20 3.55 -7.60
N PRO A 22 -10.13 2.75 -7.81
CA PRO A 22 -9.64 1.85 -6.78
C PRO A 22 -9.29 2.68 -5.55
N VAL A 23 -10.12 2.57 -4.51
CA VAL A 23 -9.90 3.22 -3.21
C VAL A 23 -8.55 2.74 -2.70
N ASP A 24 -7.62 3.68 -2.49
CA ASP A 24 -6.32 3.37 -1.90
C ASP A 24 -6.57 2.73 -0.52
N PRO A 25 -6.16 1.47 -0.30
CA PRO A 25 -6.37 0.77 0.97
C PRO A 25 -5.64 1.42 2.15
N VAL A 26 -4.71 2.37 1.90
CA VAL A 26 -4.09 3.20 2.94
C VAL A 26 -4.98 4.38 3.32
N ALA A 27 -5.83 4.86 2.40
CA ALA A 27 -6.66 6.04 2.62
C ALA A 27 -7.67 5.79 3.75
N GLY A 28 -7.55 6.57 4.83
CA GLY A 28 -8.41 6.48 6.00
C GLY A 28 -7.82 5.68 7.17
N LYS A 29 -6.63 5.09 7.03
CA LYS A 29 -5.91 4.47 8.15
C LYS A 29 -5.25 5.52 9.04
N SER A 30 -5.27 5.27 10.34
CA SER A 30 -4.51 6.03 11.32
C SER A 30 -3.00 5.78 11.19
N VAL A 31 -2.20 6.70 11.75
CA VAL A 31 -0.73 6.53 11.86
C VAL A 31 -0.38 5.23 12.58
N ALA A 32 -1.14 4.85 13.61
CA ALA A 32 -0.92 3.63 14.38
C ALA A 32 -1.20 2.36 13.55
N GLU A 33 -2.25 2.35 12.72
CA GLU A 33 -2.54 1.24 11.82
C GLU A 33 -1.45 1.08 10.75
N ILE A 34 -1.03 2.19 10.12
CA ILE A 34 0.06 2.18 9.13
C ILE A 34 1.36 1.68 9.77
N PHE A 35 1.70 2.19 10.95
CA PHE A 35 2.88 1.76 11.69
C PHE A 35 2.82 0.26 12.01
N GLY A 36 1.68 -0.23 12.51
CA GLY A 36 1.49 -1.65 12.81
C GLY A 36 1.67 -2.55 11.59
N GLU A 37 1.14 -2.16 10.43
CA GLU A 37 1.29 -2.92 9.18
C GLU A 37 2.75 -2.97 8.70
N ILE A 38 3.46 -1.85 8.79
CA ILE A 38 4.89 -1.78 8.42
C ILE A 38 5.72 -2.65 9.36
N VAL A 39 5.52 -2.51 10.67
CA VAL A 39 6.24 -3.31 11.68
C VAL A 39 5.93 -4.80 11.53
N TRP A 40 4.69 -5.15 11.21
CA TRP A 40 4.33 -6.53 10.92
C TRP A 40 5.10 -7.07 9.71
N LEU A 41 5.18 -6.33 8.60
CA LEU A 41 6.00 -6.71 7.45
C LEU A 41 7.50 -6.83 7.81
N MET A 42 8.02 -5.90 8.61
CA MET A 42 9.41 -5.91 9.09
C MET A 42 9.70 -7.12 9.99
N SER A 43 8.73 -7.59 10.77
CA SER A 43 8.88 -8.79 11.60
C SER A 43 9.14 -10.08 10.79
N GLN A 44 8.73 -10.09 9.51
CA GLN A 44 8.95 -11.21 8.60
C GLN A 44 10.32 -11.15 7.91
N ASP A 45 10.99 -9.99 7.94
CA ASP A 45 12.33 -9.77 7.39
C ASP A 45 13.40 -10.21 8.42
N LYS A 46 14.46 -10.87 7.95
CA LYS A 46 15.52 -11.41 8.83
C LYS A 46 16.32 -10.31 9.51
N GLU A 47 16.64 -9.25 8.78
CA GLU A 47 17.46 -8.16 9.31
C GLU A 47 16.61 -7.16 10.10
N ALA A 48 15.41 -6.84 9.61
CA ALA A 48 14.57 -5.83 10.24
C ALA A 48 13.90 -6.29 11.54
N ARG A 49 13.67 -7.61 11.74
CA ARG A 49 13.03 -8.12 12.98
C ARG A 49 13.87 -7.90 14.24
N GLU A 50 15.17 -7.69 14.09
CA GLU A 50 16.12 -7.52 15.20
C GLU A 50 16.42 -6.04 15.51
N LEU A 51 15.81 -5.10 14.77
CA LEU A 51 16.01 -3.68 14.99
C LEU A 51 15.55 -3.28 16.40
N SER A 52 16.39 -2.48 17.08
CA SER A 52 15.98 -1.88 18.34
C SER A 52 14.77 -0.97 18.12
N ILE A 53 13.92 -0.81 19.14
CA ILE A 53 12.74 0.07 19.06
C ILE A 53 13.15 1.50 18.65
N LYS A 54 14.31 1.98 19.11
CA LYS A 54 14.87 3.28 18.73
C LYS A 54 15.18 3.35 17.24
N ASP A 55 15.87 2.35 16.70
CA ASP A 55 16.24 2.34 15.27
C ASP A 55 15.01 2.15 14.38
N LEU A 56 14.02 1.38 14.85
CA LEU A 56 12.73 1.21 14.20
C LEU A 56 11.97 2.54 14.12
N GLU A 57 11.86 3.26 15.23
CA GLU A 57 11.21 4.57 15.32
C GLU A 57 11.89 5.57 14.38
N TRP A 58 13.23 5.61 14.42
CA TRP A 58 14.04 6.46 13.54
C TRP A 58 13.83 6.17 12.05
N LEU A 59 13.71 4.89 11.66
CA LEU A 59 13.53 4.48 10.27
C LEU A 59 12.09 4.68 9.76
N VAL A 60 11.10 4.41 10.60
CA VAL A 60 9.69 4.26 10.18
C VAL A 60 8.86 5.52 10.44
N MET A 61 9.16 6.30 11.48
CA MET A 61 8.35 7.49 11.79
C MET A 61 8.47 8.60 10.74
N PRO A 62 9.67 9.00 10.26
CA PRO A 62 9.77 10.07 9.27
C PRO A 62 8.99 9.81 7.98
N PRO A 63 9.05 8.62 7.33
CA PRO A 63 8.28 8.39 6.11
C PRO A 63 6.78 8.35 6.36
N ILE A 64 6.30 7.83 7.50
CA ILE A 64 4.85 7.85 7.81
C ILE A 64 4.35 9.29 7.95
N LEU A 65 5.02 10.12 8.74
CA LEU A 65 4.62 11.50 8.98
C LEU A 65 4.68 12.35 7.71
N LEU A 66 5.66 12.09 6.84
CA LEU A 66 5.82 12.77 5.56
C LEU A 66 4.98 12.16 4.43
N LYS A 67 4.25 11.07 4.69
CA LYS A 67 3.54 10.27 3.67
C LYS A 67 4.45 9.81 2.53
N GLN A 68 5.72 9.54 2.85
CA GLN A 68 6.75 9.08 1.92
C GLN A 68 6.93 7.55 1.99
N PHE A 69 5.84 6.83 1.78
CA PHE A 69 5.85 5.38 1.73
C PHE A 69 4.87 4.84 0.69
N TYR A 70 5.03 3.58 0.32
CA TYR A 70 4.06 2.82 -0.46
C TYR A 70 3.87 1.44 0.17
N ILE A 71 2.62 1.05 0.43
CA ILE A 71 2.29 -0.31 0.87
C ILE A 71 1.53 -1.00 -0.25
N LYS A 72 2.00 -2.19 -0.64
CA LYS A 72 1.29 -3.05 -1.60
C LYS A 72 0.43 -4.02 -0.80
N TYR A 73 -0.82 -4.17 -1.21
CA TYR A 73 -1.76 -5.11 -0.60
C TYR A 73 -2.10 -6.23 -1.57
N ALA A 74 -2.36 -7.42 -1.03
CA ALA A 74 -2.89 -8.54 -1.78
C ALA A 74 -4.08 -9.15 -1.05
N PRO A 75 -4.99 -9.84 -1.76
CA PRO A 75 -6.06 -10.59 -1.11
C PRO A 75 -5.52 -11.63 -0.12
N VAL A 76 -6.17 -11.75 1.03
CA VAL A 76 -5.86 -12.82 2.01
C VAL A 76 -6.34 -14.17 1.45
N PRO A 77 -5.48 -15.19 1.33
CA PRO A 77 -5.91 -16.54 0.99
C PRO A 77 -6.93 -17.05 2.02
N GLY A 78 -8.15 -17.38 1.58
CA GLY A 78 -9.23 -17.82 2.46
C GLY A 78 -10.05 -16.70 3.11
N GLY A 79 -9.83 -15.44 2.73
CA GLY A 79 -10.74 -14.34 3.08
C GLY A 79 -12.15 -14.61 2.54
N ARG A 80 -13.19 -14.38 3.36
CA ARG A 80 -14.57 -14.60 2.95
C ARG A 80 -14.95 -13.65 1.81
N THR A 81 -14.98 -14.16 0.58
CA THR A 81 -15.69 -13.54 -0.53
C THR A 81 -17.11 -14.08 -0.52
N VAL A 82 -18.12 -13.20 -0.48
CA VAL A 82 -19.51 -13.63 -0.67
C VAL A 82 -19.79 -13.49 -2.16
N LYS A 83 -20.11 -14.60 -2.84
CA LYS A 83 -20.41 -14.66 -4.28
C LYS A 83 -19.33 -14.07 -5.20
N GLY A 84 -18.05 -14.26 -4.88
CA GLY A 84 -16.95 -13.78 -5.74
C GLY A 84 -16.75 -12.25 -5.70
N GLU A 85 -17.50 -11.54 -4.86
CA GLU A 85 -17.35 -10.11 -4.62
C GLU A 85 -16.64 -9.88 -3.28
N LEU A 86 -15.73 -8.90 -3.27
CA LEU A 86 -15.04 -8.47 -2.05
C LEU A 86 -16.09 -7.85 -1.12
N VAL A 87 -16.47 -8.54 -0.05
CA VAL A 87 -17.43 -7.99 0.91
C VAL A 87 -16.76 -6.83 1.65
N ARG A 88 -16.98 -5.62 1.14
CA ARG A 88 -16.74 -4.38 1.86
C ARG A 88 -17.76 -4.31 2.98
N SER A 89 -17.32 -4.32 4.23
CA SER A 89 -18.20 -3.89 5.31
C SER A 89 -18.50 -2.42 5.08
N VAL A 90 -19.74 -2.07 4.74
CA VAL A 90 -20.16 -0.69 4.48
C VAL A 90 -19.99 0.20 5.74
N ALA A 91 -19.84 -0.42 6.91
CA ALA A 91 -19.61 0.25 8.19
C ALA A 91 -18.14 0.29 8.64
N ASP A 92 -17.25 -0.49 8.00
CA ASP A 92 -15.87 -0.67 8.46
C ASP A 92 -14.93 -0.46 7.26
N ASN A 93 -14.22 0.67 7.24
CA ASN A 93 -13.24 1.00 6.19
C ASN A 93 -12.03 0.03 6.17
N ARG A 94 -12.02 -0.93 7.11
CA ARG A 94 -11.11 -2.06 7.17
C ARG A 94 -11.48 -3.04 6.07
N ASN A 95 -10.77 -2.97 4.96
CA ASN A 95 -10.83 -3.98 3.92
C ASN A 95 -10.18 -5.28 4.44
N LEU A 96 -10.91 -6.05 5.26
CA LEU A 96 -10.49 -7.30 5.89
C LEU A 96 -10.04 -8.37 4.88
N ALA A 97 -10.32 -8.16 3.60
CA ALA A 97 -9.92 -9.05 2.54
C ALA A 97 -8.53 -8.73 1.95
N LEU A 98 -7.90 -7.60 2.32
CA LEU A 98 -6.58 -7.20 1.85
C LEU A 98 -5.57 -7.22 3.00
N GLN A 99 -4.44 -7.91 2.78
CA GLN A 99 -3.28 -7.88 3.68
C GLN A 99 -2.13 -7.10 3.04
N PRO A 100 -1.32 -6.38 3.84
CA PRO A 100 -0.08 -5.80 3.34
C PRO A 100 0.87 -6.93 2.95
N VAL A 101 1.52 -6.82 1.80
CA VAL A 101 2.49 -7.81 1.30
C VAL A 101 3.85 -7.23 1.00
N ALA A 102 3.95 -5.91 0.84
CA ALA A 102 5.22 -5.22 0.69
C ALA A 102 5.11 -3.78 1.17
N VAL A 103 6.24 -3.22 1.59
CA VAL A 103 6.38 -1.80 1.90
C VAL A 103 7.66 -1.26 1.28
N GLU A 104 7.58 -0.04 0.74
CA GLU A 104 8.71 0.77 0.30
C GLU A 104 8.69 2.11 1.04
N LEU A 105 9.72 2.37 1.84
CA LEU A 105 9.95 3.64 2.51
C LEU A 105 10.94 4.45 1.68
N TYR A 106 10.59 5.70 1.38
CA TYR A 106 11.45 6.56 0.57
C TYR A 106 11.65 7.94 1.20
N ALA A 107 12.74 8.59 0.80
CA ALA A 107 13.07 9.96 1.14
C ALA A 107 13.15 10.79 -0.14
N MET A 108 12.77 12.07 -0.05
CA MET A 108 12.95 13.04 -1.11
C MET A 108 14.21 13.85 -0.78
N CYS A 109 15.32 13.44 -1.37
CA CYS A 109 16.65 13.93 -1.04
C CYS A 109 17.13 15.02 -2.01
N SER A 110 18.05 15.87 -1.55
CA SER A 110 18.88 16.69 -2.43
C SER A 110 19.91 15.82 -3.17
N ASP A 111 20.55 16.36 -4.21
CA ASP A 111 21.60 15.65 -4.94
C ASP A 111 22.79 15.25 -4.05
N MET A 112 23.16 16.12 -3.10
CA MET A 112 24.24 15.85 -2.15
C MET A 112 23.90 14.67 -1.23
N VAL A 113 22.70 14.67 -0.64
CA VAL A 113 22.25 13.58 0.24
C VAL A 113 22.09 12.27 -0.56
N ALA A 114 21.52 12.34 -1.75
CA ALA A 114 21.35 11.17 -2.63
C ALA A 114 22.71 10.57 -3.04
N ALA A 115 23.70 11.40 -3.40
CA ALA A 115 25.05 10.95 -3.70
C ALA A 115 25.68 10.27 -2.47
N GLY A 116 25.52 10.85 -1.28
CA GLY A 116 25.99 10.28 -0.02
C GLY A 116 25.38 8.90 0.28
N LEU A 117 24.08 8.72 0.07
CA LEU A 117 23.37 7.46 0.26
C LEU A 117 23.77 6.37 -0.74
N ASN A 118 24.10 6.75 -1.98
CA ASN A 118 24.58 5.81 -3.00
C ASN A 118 26.02 5.36 -2.72
N ALA A 119 26.87 6.29 -2.30
CA ALA A 119 28.26 5.97 -1.92
C ALA A 119 28.34 5.13 -0.65
N ARG A 120 27.39 5.32 0.29
CA ARG A 120 27.33 4.59 1.57
C ARG A 120 25.92 4.07 1.82
N PRO A 121 25.56 2.91 1.26
CA PRO A 121 24.23 2.34 1.43
C PRO A 121 23.84 2.09 2.91
N GLN A 122 24.83 1.80 3.77
CA GLN A 122 24.64 1.63 5.21
C GLN A 122 24.11 2.90 5.91
N SER A 123 24.27 4.09 5.32
CA SER A 123 23.74 5.34 5.87
C SER A 123 22.23 5.47 5.75
N LYS A 124 21.58 4.63 4.92
CA LYS A 124 20.11 4.64 4.75
C LYS A 124 19.38 4.40 6.07
N SER A 125 19.90 3.54 6.95
CA SER A 125 19.29 3.23 8.25
C SER A 125 19.42 4.35 9.30
N LYS A 126 20.22 5.39 9.03
CA LYS A 126 20.51 6.48 9.97
C LYS A 126 20.27 7.87 9.39
N LEU A 127 19.36 7.97 8.42
CA LEU A 127 19.03 9.25 7.80
C LEU A 127 18.36 10.17 8.83
N ILE A 128 18.90 11.36 9.06
CA ILE A 128 18.31 12.32 10.00
C ILE A 128 16.98 12.89 9.45
N PRO A 129 16.00 13.26 10.31
CA PRO A 129 14.68 13.72 9.86
C PRO A 129 14.68 14.84 8.80
N SER A 130 15.64 15.78 8.85
CA SER A 130 15.76 16.85 7.85
C SER A 130 16.14 16.34 6.46
N ASP A 131 16.87 15.25 6.37
CA ASP A 131 17.35 14.71 5.10
C ASP A 131 16.25 13.99 4.33
N TRP A 132 15.23 13.48 5.02
CA TRP A 132 14.07 12.80 4.43
C TRP A 132 13.28 13.66 3.44
N ARG A 133 13.36 14.99 3.57
CA ARG A 133 12.72 15.97 2.68
C ARG A 133 13.70 17.07 2.24
N SER A 134 14.97 16.73 2.10
CA SER A 134 16.03 17.68 1.72
C SER A 134 16.00 18.12 0.25
N GLY A 135 15.22 17.46 -0.62
CA GLY A 135 15.14 17.82 -2.03
C GLY A 135 14.01 17.12 -2.77
N ASN A 136 14.19 16.91 -4.08
CA ASN A 136 13.18 16.38 -4.99
C ASN A 136 13.53 15.01 -5.59
N LYS A 137 14.67 14.41 -5.21
CA LYS A 137 15.12 13.11 -5.74
C LYS A 137 14.64 11.97 -4.84
N LYS A 138 13.77 11.12 -5.38
CA LYS A 138 13.25 9.95 -4.65
C LYS A 138 14.35 8.91 -4.42
N MET A 139 14.64 8.61 -3.16
CA MET A 139 15.59 7.59 -2.73
C MET A 139 14.87 6.52 -1.91
N ILE A 140 15.01 5.25 -2.31
CA ILE A 140 14.47 4.12 -1.53
C ILE A 140 15.41 3.86 -0.34
N ILE A 141 14.88 4.04 0.86
CA ILE A 141 15.59 3.90 2.13
C ILE A 141 15.48 2.48 2.66
N TYR A 142 14.25 1.96 2.72
CA TYR A 142 13.97 0.60 3.15
C TYR A 142 12.89 -0.01 2.27
N ARG A 143 12.99 -1.30 2.00
CA ARG A 143 11.94 -2.07 1.34
C ARG A 143 11.93 -3.48 1.89
N THR A 144 10.74 -4.03 2.04
CA THR A 144 10.55 -5.46 2.30
C THR A 144 9.30 -5.95 1.60
N GLN A 145 9.28 -7.24 1.30
CA GLN A 145 8.17 -7.91 0.67
C GLN A 145 8.10 -9.34 1.20
N LEU A 146 6.90 -9.82 1.49
CA LEU A 146 6.68 -11.21 1.84
C LEU A 146 7.12 -12.09 0.67
N ALA A 147 7.85 -13.17 0.98
CA ALA A 147 8.12 -14.20 0.00
C ALA A 147 6.79 -14.76 -0.49
N GLN A 148 6.37 -14.38 -1.70
CA GLN A 148 5.19 -14.98 -2.30
C GLN A 148 5.58 -16.43 -2.59
N ASN A 149 5.04 -17.36 -1.80
CA ASN A 149 4.94 -18.75 -2.25
C ASN A 149 3.94 -18.76 -3.41
N LEU A 150 4.40 -18.31 -4.58
CA LEU A 150 3.71 -18.51 -5.84
C LEU A 150 3.72 -20.02 -6.05
N SER A 151 2.63 -20.67 -5.63
CA SER A 151 2.25 -21.97 -6.15
C SER A 151 1.99 -21.78 -7.64
N THR A 152 3.06 -21.83 -8.43
CA THR A 152 2.98 -22.17 -9.84
C THR A 152 2.52 -23.62 -9.87
N LYS A 153 1.20 -23.82 -9.82
CA LYS A 153 0.59 -25.06 -10.30
C LYS A 153 0.78 -25.08 -11.81
N THR A 154 1.79 -25.84 -12.24
CA THR A 154 1.85 -26.43 -13.58
C THR A 154 1.03 -27.70 -13.58
#